data_AF-A0A2E5ZMY9-F1
#
_entry.id   AF-A0A2E5ZMY9-F1
#
_cell.length_a   1.000
_cell.length_b   1.000
_cell.length_c   1.000
_cell.angle_alpha   90.00
_cell.angle_beta   90.00
_cell.angle_gamma   90.00
#
_symmetry.space_group_name_H-M   'P 1'
#
loop_
_entity.id
_entity.type
_entity.pdbx_description
1 polymer ?
#
loop_
_entity_poly.entity_id
_entity_poly.type
_entity_poly.pdbx_seq_one_letter_code
_entity_poly.pdbx_strand_id
1 'polypeptide(L)'
;MIPICVNIGCTRKATKSGKHKFRPVCWKCHQASYGARPLEEGVTFAKKKYCENIDSRLGYKCTAHIPYSGALELDHIDGNQVNNKLNNIQTLCKVCHSYKSHKNEDYKKGRL
;
A
#
# COMPACT_ATOMS: atom_id res chain seq x y z
N MET A 1 14.34 -7.65 -8.88
CA MET A 1 14.66 -6.22 -8.59
C MET A 1 13.93 -5.79 -7.32
N ILE A 2 14.57 -5.05 -6.41
CA ILE A 2 13.91 -4.50 -5.21
C ILE A 2 13.42 -3.08 -5.55
N PRO A 3 12.12 -2.76 -5.43
CA PRO A 3 11.62 -1.44 -5.78
C PRO A 3 12.10 -0.37 -4.77
N ILE A 4 12.11 0.89 -5.20
CA ILE A 4 12.30 2.04 -4.31
C ILE A 4 10.97 2.33 -3.58
N CYS A 5 11.06 2.77 -2.33
CA CYS A 5 9.93 3.19 -1.51
C CYS A 5 9.02 4.17 -2.26
N VAL A 6 7.70 3.96 -2.21
CA VAL A 6 6.76 4.79 -2.98
C VAL A 6 6.44 6.15 -2.34
N ASN A 7 6.81 6.35 -1.07
CA ASN A 7 6.67 7.65 -0.43
C ASN A 7 7.54 8.69 -1.15
N ILE A 8 6.94 9.85 -1.44
CA ILE A 8 7.56 10.93 -2.21
C ILE A 8 8.76 11.47 -1.42
N GLY A 9 9.90 11.64 -2.08
CA GLY A 9 11.16 12.09 -1.46
C GLY A 9 11.99 10.97 -0.80
N CYS A 10 11.48 9.74 -0.69
CA CYS A 10 12.24 8.62 -0.10
C CYS A 10 12.98 7.81 -1.17
N THR A 11 14.32 7.73 -1.07
CA THR A 11 15.17 6.99 -2.03
C THR A 11 15.52 5.57 -1.56
N ARG A 12 15.00 5.13 -0.42
CA ARG A 12 15.33 3.83 0.17
C ARG A 12 14.63 2.69 -0.56
N LYS A 13 15.28 1.54 -0.60
CA LYS A 13 14.66 0.29 -1.07
C LYS A 13 13.46 -0.09 -0.19
N ALA A 14 12.41 -0.57 -0.84
CA ALA A 14 11.27 -1.19 -0.19
C ALA A 14 11.71 -2.40 0.63
N THR A 15 10.99 -2.66 1.73
CA THR A 15 11.28 -3.80 2.59
C THR A 15 10.43 -5.01 2.23
N LYS A 16 10.92 -6.21 2.52
CA LYS A 16 10.14 -7.43 2.35
C LYS A 16 9.04 -7.55 3.41
N SER A 17 7.98 -8.26 3.05
CA SER A 17 6.93 -8.75 3.94
C SER A 17 6.88 -10.27 3.81
N GLY A 18 7.60 -10.98 4.68
CA GLY A 18 7.80 -12.43 4.55
C GLY A 18 8.80 -12.80 3.44
N LYS A 19 8.75 -14.05 2.98
CA LYS A 19 9.77 -14.63 2.09
C LYS A 19 9.75 -14.06 0.67
N HIS A 20 8.56 -13.96 0.07
CA HIS A 20 8.40 -13.66 -1.36
C HIS A 20 7.84 -12.27 -1.64
N LYS A 21 7.26 -11.59 -0.64
CA LYS A 21 6.53 -10.34 -0.88
C LYS A 21 7.32 -9.08 -0.55
N PHE A 22 7.13 -8.01 -1.30
CA PHE A 22 7.63 -6.67 -1.02
C PHE A 22 6.48 -5.77 -0.56
N ARG A 23 6.76 -4.92 0.42
CA ARG A 23 5.89 -3.79 0.76
C ARG A 23 6.07 -2.68 -0.27
N PRO A 24 5.11 -1.77 -0.46
CA PRO A 24 5.31 -0.56 -1.26
C PRO A 24 6.31 0.43 -0.63
N VAL A 25 6.72 0.23 0.62
CA VAL A 25 7.52 1.18 1.39
C VAL A 25 8.72 0.52 2.06
N CYS A 26 9.74 1.32 2.39
CA CYS A 26 10.85 0.87 3.25
C CYS A 26 10.38 0.67 4.71
N TRP A 27 11.19 0.02 5.54
CA TRP A 27 10.82 -0.30 6.93
C TRP A 27 10.55 0.96 7.78
N LYS A 28 11.33 2.04 7.60
CA LYS A 28 11.13 3.32 8.31
C LYS A 28 9.78 3.95 7.96
N CYS A 29 9.47 4.03 6.67
CA CYS A 29 8.20 4.56 6.17
C CYS A 29 7.01 3.68 6.57
N HIS A 30 7.20 2.37 6.65
CA HIS A 30 6.17 1.46 7.18
C HIS A 30 5.84 1.78 8.65
N GLN A 31 6.85 1.87 9.53
CA GLN A 31 6.65 2.23 10.93
C GLN A 31 6.01 3.62 11.10
N ALA A 32 6.44 4.59 10.30
CA ALA A 32 5.83 5.92 10.31
C ALA A 32 4.35 5.90 9.91
N SER A 33 3.96 5.00 8.99
CA SER A 33 2.59 4.93 8.48
C SER A 33 1.53 4.52 9.52
N TYR A 34 1.95 3.91 10.64
CA TYR A 34 1.08 3.54 11.77
C TYR A 34 1.47 4.22 13.09
N GLY A 35 2.32 5.26 13.03
CA GLY A 35 2.60 6.12 14.18
C GLY A 35 3.69 5.63 15.14
N ALA A 36 4.39 4.53 14.84
CA ALA A 36 5.50 4.07 15.70
C ALA A 36 6.75 4.96 15.65
N ARG A 37 6.82 5.87 14.68
CA ARG A 37 7.88 6.88 14.54
C ARG A 37 7.39 8.04 13.68
N PRO A 38 8.02 9.23 13.76
CA PRO A 38 7.77 10.29 12.80
C PRO A 38 8.23 9.89 11.39
N LEU A 39 7.54 10.45 10.38
CA LEU A 39 8.02 10.45 9.01
C LEU A 39 9.26 11.35 8.91
N GLU A 40 10.23 10.96 8.09
CA GLU A 40 11.47 11.71 7.94
C GLU A 40 11.22 13.03 7.20
N GLU A 41 11.98 14.07 7.54
CA GLU A 41 11.91 15.37 6.88
C GLU A 41 12.15 15.22 5.36
N GLY A 42 11.40 15.97 4.56
CA GLY A 42 11.44 15.87 3.09
C GLY A 42 10.72 14.64 2.51
N VAL A 43 10.18 13.74 3.33
CA VAL A 43 9.39 12.59 2.87
C VAL A 43 7.89 12.85 3.08
N THR A 44 7.07 12.54 2.07
CA THR A 44 5.60 12.63 2.15
C THR A 44 4.96 11.27 1.92
N PHE A 45 3.90 10.96 2.66
CA PHE A 45 3.14 9.71 2.49
C PHE A 45 2.45 9.67 1.12
N ALA A 46 2.62 8.55 0.39
CA ALA A 46 1.75 8.21 -0.73
C ALA A 46 0.37 7.70 -0.25
N LYS A 47 0.32 7.12 0.96
CA LYS A 47 -0.90 6.60 1.56
C LYS A 47 -1.86 7.74 1.92
N LYS A 48 -3.07 7.68 1.40
CA LYS A 48 -4.14 8.64 1.69
C LYS A 48 -4.72 8.39 3.08
N LYS A 49 -5.50 9.35 3.58
CA LYS A 49 -6.21 9.25 4.87
C LYS A 49 -7.58 8.58 4.74
N TYR A 50 -7.96 8.12 3.55
CA TYR A 50 -9.26 7.50 3.25
C TYR A 50 -9.09 6.30 2.32
N CYS A 51 -10.10 5.41 2.28
CA CYS A 51 -10.17 4.32 1.31
C CYS A 51 -10.61 4.85 -0.05
N GLU A 52 -9.86 4.55 -1.10
CA GLU A 52 -10.13 5.08 -2.43
C GLU A 52 -11.29 4.39 -3.16
N ASN A 53 -11.76 3.23 -2.67
CA ASN A 53 -12.95 2.55 -3.20
C ASN A 53 -14.29 3.25 -2.85
N ILE A 54 -14.24 4.54 -2.48
CA ILE A 54 -15.42 5.40 -2.36
C ILE A 54 -16.07 5.70 -3.72
N ASP A 55 -15.31 5.53 -4.81
CA ASP A 55 -15.73 5.69 -6.21
C ASP A 55 -16.26 4.39 -6.83
N SER A 56 -16.36 3.31 -6.05
CA SER A 56 -16.79 1.99 -6.51
C SER A 56 -15.88 1.34 -7.56
N ARG A 57 -14.59 1.71 -7.64
CA ARG A 57 -13.61 1.09 -8.56
C ARG A 57 -13.51 -0.44 -8.46
N LEU A 58 -13.90 -1.03 -7.33
CA LEU A 58 -13.92 -2.48 -7.13
C LEU A 58 -15.27 -3.14 -7.49
N GLY A 59 -16.26 -2.38 -7.93
CA GLY A 59 -17.63 -2.86 -8.20
C GLY A 59 -18.59 -2.70 -7.02
N TYR A 60 -18.17 -2.05 -5.94
CA TYR A 60 -19.03 -1.68 -4.82
C TYR A 60 -18.47 -0.45 -4.10
N LYS A 61 -19.33 0.37 -3.50
CA LYS A 61 -18.92 1.55 -2.74
C LYS A 61 -18.45 1.16 -1.33
N CYS A 62 -17.23 1.56 -0.95
CA CYS A 62 -16.74 1.36 0.40
C CYS A 62 -17.53 2.22 1.42
N THR A 63 -17.96 1.59 2.51
CA THR A 63 -18.67 2.24 3.64
C THR A 63 -17.90 2.15 4.96
N ALA A 64 -16.64 1.68 4.92
CA ALA A 64 -15.86 1.43 6.12
C ALA A 64 -15.54 2.72 6.87
N HIS A 65 -15.80 2.72 8.18
CA HIS A 65 -15.25 3.73 9.09
C HIS A 65 -13.73 3.50 9.25
N ILE A 66 -12.93 4.56 9.16
CA ILE A 66 -11.46 4.50 9.26
C ILE A 66 -11.02 5.11 10.60
N PRO A 67 -10.87 4.31 11.66
CA PRO A 67 -10.56 4.83 12.99
C PRO A 67 -9.11 5.32 13.14
N TYR A 68 -8.18 4.81 12.34
CA TYR A 68 -6.75 5.18 12.37
C TYR A 68 -6.04 4.79 11.07
N SER A 69 -4.84 5.30 10.83
CA SER A 69 -4.09 5.12 9.58
C SER A 69 -3.70 3.67 9.29
N GLY A 70 -3.59 2.80 10.30
CA GLY A 70 -3.29 1.38 10.15
C GLY A 70 -4.48 0.52 9.72
N ALA A 71 -5.69 1.10 9.64
CA ALA A 71 -6.84 0.48 8.99
C ALA A 71 -6.77 0.55 7.44
N LEU A 72 -5.82 1.32 6.90
CA LEU A 72 -5.56 1.50 5.47
C LEU A 72 -4.23 0.86 5.06
N GLU A 73 -4.25 0.22 3.90
CA GLU A 73 -3.13 -0.44 3.25
C GLU A 73 -2.79 0.29 1.93
N LEU A 74 -1.51 0.25 1.55
CA LEU A 74 -1.09 0.61 0.20
C LEU A 74 -1.20 -0.64 -0.68
N ASP A 75 -1.88 -0.51 -1.81
CA ASP A 75 -2.16 -1.58 -2.76
C ASP A 75 -1.63 -1.22 -4.14
N HIS A 76 -1.04 -2.21 -4.83
CA HIS A 76 -0.65 -2.10 -6.23
C HIS A 76 -1.85 -2.38 -7.13
N ILE A 77 -2.26 -1.42 -7.96
CA ILE A 77 -3.43 -1.54 -8.85
C ILE A 77 -3.31 -2.77 -9.75
N ASP A 78 -2.14 -3.01 -10.34
CA ASP A 78 -1.84 -4.16 -11.20
C ASP A 78 -1.55 -5.48 -10.45
N GLY A 79 -1.39 -5.42 -9.12
CA GLY A 79 -0.97 -6.54 -8.29
C GLY A 79 0.51 -6.93 -8.44
N ASN A 80 1.30 -6.13 -9.17
CA ASN A 80 2.74 -6.34 -9.33
C ASN A 80 3.51 -5.58 -8.25
N GLN A 81 3.97 -6.33 -7.25
CA GLN A 81 4.69 -5.79 -6.09
C GLN A 81 6.02 -5.07 -6.40
N VAL A 82 6.58 -5.21 -7.60
CA VAL A 82 7.78 -4.47 -8.01
C VAL A 82 7.46 -3.22 -8.84
N ASN A 83 6.20 -3.03 -9.28
CA ASN A 83 5.76 -1.83 -9.99
C ASN A 83 5.37 -0.73 -9.00
N ASN A 84 6.37 -0.15 -8.34
CA ASN A 84 6.15 0.78 -7.24
C ASN A 84 6.07 2.25 -7.70
N LYS A 85 5.34 2.50 -8.78
CA LYS A 85 5.08 3.84 -9.32
C LYS A 85 3.87 4.46 -8.61
N LEU A 86 3.91 5.77 -8.36
CA LEU A 86 2.83 6.46 -7.62
C LEU A 86 1.46 6.31 -8.30
N ASN A 87 1.41 6.28 -9.63
CA ASN A 87 0.19 6.06 -10.41
C ASN A 87 -0.30 4.60 -10.43
N ASN A 88 0.49 3.65 -9.91
CA ASN A 88 0.11 2.24 -9.71
C ASN A 88 -0.23 1.95 -8.25
N ILE A 89 -0.26 2.96 -7.38
CA ILE A 89 -0.60 2.79 -5.97
C ILE A 89 -1.98 3.35 -5.69
N GLN A 90 -2.75 2.63 -4.88
CA GLN A 90 -3.98 3.10 -4.28
C GLN A 90 -4.02 2.78 -2.78
N THR A 91 -4.80 3.54 -2.04
CA THR A 91 -5.05 3.34 -0.62
C THR A 91 -6.39 2.65 -0.41
N LEU A 92 -6.37 1.45 0.17
CA LEU A 92 -7.59 0.67 0.43
C LEU A 92 -7.70 0.35 1.91
N CYS A 93 -8.92 0.29 2.45
CA CYS A 93 -9.12 -0.33 3.76
C CYS A 93 -8.85 -1.84 3.69
N LYS A 94 -8.62 -2.48 4.84
CA LYS A 94 -8.32 -3.93 4.90
C LYS A 94 -9.37 -4.80 4.18
N VAL A 95 -10.65 -4.45 4.28
CA VAL A 95 -11.75 -5.18 3.62
C VAL A 95 -11.65 -5.03 2.09
N CYS A 96 -11.54 -3.81 1.58
CA CYS A 96 -11.41 -3.56 0.13
C CYS A 96 -10.13 -4.17 -0.45
N HIS A 97 -9.03 -4.08 0.28
CA HIS A 97 -7.76 -4.68 -0.12
C HIS A 97 -7.85 -6.21 -0.22
N SER A 98 -8.45 -6.86 0.80
CA SER A 98 -8.69 -8.31 0.79
C SER A 98 -9.60 -8.73 -0.37
N TYR A 99 -10.70 -8.00 -0.59
CA TYR A 99 -11.61 -8.25 -1.70
C TYR A 99 -10.94 -8.13 -3.07
N LYS A 100 -10.18 -7.05 -3.31
CA LYS A 100 -9.40 -6.89 -4.54
C LYS A 100 -8.42 -8.05 -4.74
N SER A 101 -7.68 -8.40 -3.69
CA SER A 101 -6.70 -9.48 -3.73
C SER A 101 -7.33 -10.81 -4.16
N HIS A 102 -8.52 -11.12 -3.65
CA HIS A 102 -9.30 -12.29 -4.08
C HIS A 102 -9.79 -12.15 -5.53
N LYS A 103 -10.46 -11.05 -5.87
CA LYS A 103 -11.05 -10.79 -7.20
C LYS A 103 -10.02 -10.87 -8.33
N ASN A 104 -8.81 -10.36 -8.10
CA ASN A 104 -7.75 -10.27 -9.10
C ASN A 104 -6.68 -11.37 -8.96
N GLU A 105 -6.87 -12.30 -8.01
CA GLU A 105 -5.90 -13.34 -7.66
C GLU A 105 -4.49 -12.84 -7.31
N ASP A 106 -4.38 -11.62 -6.77
CA ASP A 106 -3.09 -11.00 -6.46
C ASP A 106 -2.30 -11.78 -5.39
N TYR A 107 -2.99 -12.60 -4.58
CA TYR A 107 -2.34 -13.48 -3.61
C TYR A 107 -1.46 -14.56 -4.26
N LYS A 108 -1.75 -14.95 -5.52
CA LYS A 108 -0.94 -15.88 -6.32
C LYS A 108 0.28 -15.19 -6.93
N LYS A 109 0.19 -13.87 -7.16
CA LYS A 109 1.27 -13.07 -7.76
C LYS A 109 2.42 -12.88 -6.76
N GLY A 110 3.65 -12.87 -7.27
CA GLY A 110 4.84 -12.61 -6.47
C GLY A 110 5.31 -13.76 -5.57
N ARG A 111 4.86 -14.99 -5.83
CA ARG A 111 5.37 -16.23 -5.20
C ARG A 111 6.58 -16.85 -5.92
N LEU A 112 7.19 -16.13 -6.86
CA LEU A 112 8.43 -16.54 -7.52
C LEU A 112 9.57 -16.74 -6.50
#